data_AF-A0A9X9F232-F1
#
_entry.id   AF-A0A9X9F232-F1
#
_cell.length_a   1.000
_cell.length_b   1.000
_cell.length_c   1.000
_cell.angle_alpha   90.00
_cell.angle_beta   90.00
_cell.angle_gamma   90.00
#
_symmetry.space_group_name_H-M   'P 1'
#
loop_
_entity.id
_entity.type
_entity.pdbx_description
1 polymer ?
#
loop_
_entity_poly.entity_id
_entity_poly.type
_entity_poly.pdbx_seq_one_letter_code
_entity_poly.pdbx_strand_id
1 'polypeptide(L)'
;MKKVEQLSSHLYLIDDFDLQHNERTGTYVLLGDDITLIETCAAPSLPYILEGLQQLHIDLNDVKNIIVTHVHLDHAGAAGLMMEKCPN
;
A
#
# COMPACT_ATOMS: atom_id res chain seq x y z
N MET A 1 -16.70 3.36 4.00
CA MET A 1 -15.88 3.95 2.92
C MET A 1 -15.37 2.82 2.04
N LYS A 2 -15.40 2.98 0.71
CA LYS A 2 -14.64 2.07 -0.15
C LYS A 2 -13.16 2.43 0.03
N LYS A 3 -12.41 1.56 0.72
CA LYS A 3 -10.99 1.75 1.03
C LYS A 3 -10.07 1.20 -0.06
N VAL A 4 -10.62 0.36 -0.93
CA VAL A 4 -9.91 -0.25 -2.05
C VAL A 4 -10.70 -0.06 -3.33
N GLU A 5 -10.04 0.44 -4.36
CA GLU A 5 -10.58 0.62 -5.70
C GLU A 5 -9.84 -0.29 -6.68
N GLN A 6 -10.58 -0.98 -7.55
CA GLN A 6 -9.99 -1.73 -8.66
C GLN A 6 -9.91 -0.82 -9.88
N LEU A 7 -8.69 -0.51 -10.32
CA LEU A 7 -8.41 0.36 -11.47
C LEU A 7 -8.30 -0.43 -12.78
N SER A 8 -7.82 -1.67 -12.69
CA SER A 8 -7.77 -2.61 -13.82
C SER A 8 -7.82 -4.07 -13.34
N SER A 9 -7.68 -5.04 -14.26
CA SER A 9 -7.69 -6.47 -13.92
C SER A 9 -6.63 -6.87 -12.89
N HIS A 10 -5.50 -6.16 -12.86
CA HIS A 10 -4.34 -6.50 -12.01
C HIS A 10 -3.85 -5.32 -11.16
N LEU A 11 -4.60 -4.22 -11.10
CA LEU A 11 -4.18 -3.01 -10.40
C LEU A 11 -5.29 -2.51 -9.48
N TYR A 12 -4.92 -2.34 -8.21
CA TYR A 12 -5.78 -1.79 -7.18
C TYR A 12 -5.13 -0.56 -6.54
N LEU A 13 -5.95 0.31 -5.99
CA LEU A 13 -5.54 1.47 -5.21
C LEU A 13 -6.15 1.35 -3.81
N ILE A 14 -5.32 1.44 -2.79
CA ILE A 14 -5.73 1.56 -1.39
C ILE A 14 -5.68 3.05 -1.02
N ASP A 15 -6.77 3.58 -0.47
CA ASP A 15 -6.76 4.93 0.12
C ASP A 15 -6.07 4.91 1.48
N ASP A 16 -5.00 5.67 1.60
CA ASP A 16 -4.10 5.67 2.76
C ASP A 16 -4.50 6.69 3.83
N PHE A 17 -5.56 7.47 3.56
CA PHE A 17 -6.22 8.36 4.51
C PHE A 17 -5.27 9.34 5.23
N ASP A 18 -4.23 9.79 4.54
CA ASP A 18 -3.20 10.66 5.12
C ASP A 18 -3.82 11.98 5.61
N LEU A 19 -3.41 12.41 6.81
CA LEU A 19 -4.00 13.51 7.59
C LEU A 19 -5.53 13.43 7.73
N GLN A 20 -6.10 12.22 7.75
CA GLN A 20 -7.55 12.00 7.89
C GLN A 20 -8.38 12.56 6.73
N HIS A 21 -7.78 12.66 5.55
CA HIS A 21 -8.46 13.05 4.31
C HIS A 21 -8.57 11.85 3.38
N ASN A 22 -9.79 11.60 2.88
CA ASN A 22 -10.01 10.63 1.82
C ASN A 22 -9.25 11.03 0.56
N GLU A 23 -8.81 10.05 -0.20
CA GLU A 23 -8.30 10.21 -1.58
C GLU A 23 -7.15 11.22 -1.69
N ARG A 24 -6.40 11.43 -0.60
CA ARG A 24 -5.27 12.38 -0.57
C ARG A 24 -3.96 11.72 -1.00
N THR A 25 -3.73 10.50 -0.53
CA THR A 25 -2.61 9.64 -0.90
C THR A 25 -3.10 8.21 -1.04
N GLY A 26 -2.33 7.36 -1.71
CA GLY A 26 -2.70 5.96 -1.83
C GLY A 26 -1.56 5.06 -2.24
N THR A 27 -1.71 3.79 -1.88
CA THR A 27 -0.78 2.72 -2.19
C THR A 27 -1.36 1.89 -3.31
N TYR A 28 -0.62 1.74 -4.41
CA TYR A 28 -1.03 0.83 -5.47
C TYR A 28 -0.61 -0.60 -5.14
N VAL A 29 -1.49 -1.54 -5.48
CA VAL A 29 -1.23 -2.98 -5.41
C VAL A 29 -1.28 -3.53 -6.82
N LEU A 30 -0.13 -3.95 -7.33
CA LEU A 30 0.02 -4.59 -8.64
C LEU A 30 0.11 -6.10 -8.46
N LEU A 31 -0.81 -6.83 -9.08
CA LEU A 31 -0.86 -8.29 -9.10
C LEU A 31 -0.21 -8.82 -10.37
N GLY A 32 1.09 -9.12 -10.31
CA GLY A 32 1.84 -9.74 -11.41
C GLY A 32 2.32 -11.14 -11.06
N ASP A 33 3.49 -11.52 -11.58
CA ASP A 33 4.22 -12.72 -11.13
C ASP A 33 4.53 -12.63 -9.62
N ASP A 34 4.80 -11.42 -9.16
CA ASP A 34 4.98 -11.04 -7.76
C ASP A 34 3.94 -9.99 -7.35
N ILE A 35 3.50 -10.01 -6.07
CA ILE A 35 2.70 -8.93 -5.51
C ILE A 35 3.62 -7.76 -5.19
N THR A 36 3.31 -6.61 -5.79
CA THR A 36 4.12 -5.39 -5.69
C THR A 36 3.29 -4.25 -5.12
N LEU A 37 3.80 -3.62 -4.07
CA LEU A 37 3.28 -2.37 -3.54
C LEU A 37 4.04 -1.21 -4.17
N ILE A 38 3.32 -0.19 -4.61
CA ILE A 38 3.91 1.05 -5.11
C ILE A 38 3.44 2.18 -4.20
N GLU A 39 4.42 2.84 -3.58
CA GLU A 39 4.32 3.73 -2.42
C GLU A 39 3.92 3.05 -1.11
N THR A 40 4.17 3.77 -0.02
CA THR A 40 3.79 3.37 1.34
C THR A 40 3.23 4.53 2.16
N CYS A 41 3.14 5.71 1.53
CA CYS A 41 2.68 6.97 2.11
C CYS A 41 3.33 7.31 3.46
N ALA A 42 2.66 8.13 4.27
CA ALA A 42 3.15 8.50 5.59
C ALA A 42 3.07 7.33 6.58
N ALA A 43 3.95 7.29 7.59
CA ALA A 43 3.93 6.23 8.61
C ALA A 43 2.55 6.01 9.29
N PRO A 44 1.75 7.05 9.60
CA PRO A 44 0.39 6.88 10.12
C PRO A 44 -0.59 6.18 9.17
N SER A 45 -0.27 6.10 7.88
CA SER A 45 -1.10 5.43 6.88
C SER A 45 -1.01 3.90 6.93
N LEU A 46 0.00 3.35 7.61
CA LEU A 46 0.24 1.91 7.70
C LEU A 46 -1.01 1.06 8.01
N PRO A 47 -1.87 1.40 8.99
CA PRO A 47 -3.05 0.59 9.28
C PRO A 47 -4.02 0.49 8.10
N TYR A 48 -4.14 1.54 7.27
CA TYR A 48 -5.03 1.57 6.11
C TYR A 48 -4.48 0.70 4.97
N ILE A 49 -3.16 0.71 4.76
CA ILE A 49 -2.47 -0.18 3.81
C ILE A 49 -2.74 -1.64 4.20
N LEU A 50 -2.52 -2.01 5.47
CA LEU A 50 -2.71 -3.38 5.94
C LEU A 50 -4.17 -3.83 5.84
N GLU A 51 -5.12 -2.96 6.17
CA GLU A 51 -6.54 -3.24 6.01
C GLU A 51 -6.93 -3.40 4.53
N GLY A 52 -6.36 -2.60 3.64
CA GLY A 52 -6.56 -2.71 2.20
C GLY A 52 -6.04 -4.03 1.63
N LEU A 53 -4.84 -4.46 2.04
CA LEU A 53 -4.28 -5.77 1.68
C LEU A 53 -5.14 -6.92 2.21
N GLN A 54 -5.64 -6.80 3.43
CA GLN A 54 -6.58 -7.76 4.00
C GLN A 54 -7.89 -7.85 3.20
N GLN A 55 -8.45 -6.72 2.76
CA GLN A 55 -9.65 -6.69 1.89
C GLN A 55 -9.40 -7.35 0.53
N LEU A 56 -8.17 -7.26 0.02
CA LEU A 56 -7.73 -7.95 -1.19
C LEU A 56 -7.37 -9.42 -0.97
N HIS A 57 -7.45 -9.92 0.27
CA HIS A 57 -7.06 -11.29 0.66
C HIS A 57 -5.59 -11.60 0.34
N ILE A 58 -4.71 -10.60 0.47
CA ILE A 58 -3.27 -10.72 0.25
C ILE A 58 -2.57 -10.97 1.57
N ASP A 59 -1.79 -12.05 1.67
CA ASP A 59 -0.91 -12.29 2.80
C ASP A 59 0.35 -11.42 2.66
N LEU A 60 0.86 -10.89 3.78
CA LEU A 60 2.06 -10.06 3.78
C LEU A 60 3.31 -10.85 3.38
N ASN A 61 3.28 -12.18 3.51
CA ASN A 61 4.31 -13.07 3.00
C ASN A 61 4.34 -13.14 1.46
N ASP A 62 3.24 -12.82 0.79
CA ASP A 62 3.15 -12.87 -0.67
C ASP A 62 3.63 -11.58 -1.34
N VAL A 63 3.76 -10.49 -0.56
CA VAL A 63 4.36 -9.24 -1.03
C VAL A 63 5.86 -9.42 -1.18
N LYS A 64 6.37 -9.25 -2.42
CA LYS A 64 7.80 -9.39 -2.75
C LYS A 64 8.50 -8.07 -3.00
N ASN A 65 7.74 -7.07 -3.42
CA ASN A 65 8.30 -5.80 -3.86
C ASN A 65 7.57 -4.64 -3.19
N ILE A 66 8.36 -3.69 -2.69
CA ILE A 66 7.90 -2.37 -2.26
C ILE A 66 8.69 -1.36 -3.07
N ILE A 67 8.01 -0.62 -3.95
CA ILE A 67 8.61 0.40 -4.81
C ILE A 67 8.18 1.77 -4.29
N VAL A 68 9.11 2.62 -3.91
CA VAL A 68 8.84 4.03 -3.61
C VAL A 68 9.16 4.87 -4.84
N THR A 69 8.29 5.82 -5.21
CA THR A 69 8.56 6.64 -6.40
C THR A 69 9.65 7.67 -6.13
N HIS A 70 9.65 8.24 -4.92
CA HIS A 70 10.64 9.19 -4.42
C HIS A 70 10.63 9.19 -2.87
N VAL A 71 11.62 9.83 -2.26
CA VAL A 71 11.82 9.78 -0.81
C VAL A 71 11.39 11.10 -0.15
N HIS A 72 10.08 11.26 -0.03
CA HIS A 72 9.46 12.22 0.89
C HIS A 72 8.61 11.49 1.93
N LEU A 73 8.36 12.14 3.07
CA LEU A 73 7.71 11.52 4.21
C LEU A 73 6.28 11.03 3.88
N ASP A 74 5.59 11.75 3.01
CA ASP A 74 4.23 11.48 2.56
C ASP A 74 4.14 10.38 1.48
N HIS A 75 5.27 9.85 1.02
CA HIS A 75 5.35 8.80 -0.01
C HIS A 75 6.10 7.53 0.46
N ALA A 76 7.18 7.71 1.23
CA ALA A 76 8.06 6.65 1.70
C ALA A 76 8.10 6.51 3.24
N GLY A 77 7.23 7.23 3.96
CA GLY A 77 7.22 7.30 5.42
C GLY A 77 6.95 5.97 6.12
N ALA A 78 6.15 5.08 5.53
CA ALA A 78 5.89 3.76 6.11
C ALA A 78 6.79 2.64 5.54
N ALA A 79 7.72 2.95 4.62
CA ALA A 79 8.50 1.93 3.90
C ALA A 79 9.23 0.95 4.83
N GLY A 80 9.95 1.46 5.84
CA GLY A 80 10.65 0.62 6.81
C GLY A 80 9.70 -0.27 7.62
N LEU A 81 8.56 0.26 8.06
CA LEU A 81 7.55 -0.51 8.80
C LEU A 81 6.89 -1.59 7.93
N MET A 82 6.70 -1.31 6.64
CA MET A 82 6.20 -2.30 5.70
C MET A 82 7.23 -3.43 5.47
N MET A 83 8.52 -3.10 5.38
CA MET A 83 9.58 -4.12 5.30
C MET A 83 9.68 -4.99 6.55
N GLU A 84 9.40 -4.45 7.74
CA GLU A 84 9.32 -5.26 8.96
C GLU A 84 8.13 -6.25 8.95
N LYS A 85 7.06 -5.91 8.23
CA LYS A 85 5.83 -6.71 8.14
C LYS A 85 5.78 -7.67 6.96
N CYS A 86 6.49 -7.37 5.87
CA CYS A 86 6.59 -8.20 4.66
C CYS A 86 7.97 -8.89 4.66
N PRO A 87 8.07 -10.17 5.06
CA PRO A 87 9.36 -10.81 5.35
C PRO A 87 10.12 -11.33 4.13
N ASN A 88 9.58 -11.17 2.92
CA ASN A 88 10.04 -11.81 1.68
C ASN A 88 10.45 -10.78 0.62
#